data_AF-A0AAD7CDG7-F1
#
_entry.id   AF-A0AAD7CDG7-F1
#
_cell.length_a   1.000
_cell.length_b   1.000
_cell.length_c   1.000
_cell.angle_alpha   90.00
_cell.angle_beta   90.00
_cell.angle_gamma   90.00
#
_symmetry.space_group_name_H-M   'P 1'
#
loop_
_entity.id
_entity.type
_entity.pdbx_description
1 polymer ?
#
loop_
_entity_poly.entity_id
_entity_poly.type
_entity_poly.pdbx_seq_one_letter_code
_entity_poly.pdbx_strand_id
1 'polypeptide(L)'
;MSAVQFINSLSSSNAVPEQTHSHEGGASHSHDHGGDHGHTHEHLDHAGKFAERDMPDYSLRNFEERGFTIGIGGPVGSGKTALALALCKALRREYNIAAVTNDIFTREDQEFLIKNRALPAERILAIETGGCPHAAIREDISANMGALETLQAKFNCQLLLVESGGDNLAANYSRELADYIIYVIDVSGGDKIPRKGGPGISQSDLLVINKTDIAQYVNASLEVMDRDSKLMRGDGPTIFTSVKENTGVADVISLILAAWKGAGSPGMVGAVGDS
;
A
#
# COMPACT_ATOMS: atom_id res chain seq x y z
N MET A 1 12.72 17.28 35.26
CA MET A 1 11.31 16.88 35.06
C MET A 1 10.51 18.13 34.76
N SER A 2 10.20 18.38 33.49
CA SER A 2 9.36 19.49 33.07
C SER A 2 8.06 18.90 32.55
N ALA A 3 6.97 19.10 33.27
CA ALA A 3 5.64 18.63 32.88
C ALA A 3 4.99 19.70 32.00
N VAL A 4 4.70 19.34 30.76
CA VAL A 4 3.91 20.18 29.84
C VAL A 4 2.44 20.04 30.21
N GLN A 5 1.80 21.16 30.57
CA GLN A 5 0.36 21.22 30.88
C GLN A 5 -0.47 21.17 29.60
N PHE A 6 -1.36 20.19 29.51
CA PHE A 6 -2.43 20.16 28.50
C PHE A 6 -3.61 21.04 28.97
N ILE A 7 -3.97 22.04 28.17
CA ILE A 7 -5.18 22.85 28.39
C ILE A 7 -6.30 22.22 27.57
N ASN A 8 -7.30 21.69 28.26
CA ASN A 8 -8.54 21.16 27.69
C ASN A 8 -9.64 22.18 28.00
N SER A 9 -10.17 22.88 26.99
CA SER A 9 -11.25 23.86 27.20
C SER A 9 -12.46 23.53 26.33
N LEU A 10 -13.41 22.83 26.93
CA LEU A 10 -14.81 22.78 26.49
C LEU A 10 -15.67 23.05 27.72
N SER A 11 -16.34 24.21 27.75
CA SER A 11 -17.78 24.36 28.05
C SER A 11 -18.16 25.81 28.42
N SER A 12 -18.95 26.42 27.53
CA SER A 12 -20.18 27.19 27.80
C SER A 12 -20.23 28.21 28.95
N SER A 13 -20.50 29.48 28.65
CA SER A 13 -21.87 30.05 28.54
C SER A 13 -21.94 31.55 28.85
N ASN A 14 -22.77 32.23 28.05
CA ASN A 14 -23.59 33.41 28.32
C ASN A 14 -23.05 34.85 28.20
N ALA A 15 -23.82 35.59 27.38
CA ALA A 15 -24.24 36.98 27.45
C ALA A 15 -23.38 38.07 26.77
N VAL A 16 -23.98 38.66 25.72
CA VAL A 16 -23.67 39.96 25.09
C VAL A 16 -24.18 41.11 26.00
N PRO A 17 -23.72 42.38 25.89
CA PRO A 17 -24.11 43.24 24.76
C PRO A 17 -23.02 44.18 24.19
N GLU A 18 -23.15 44.38 22.88
CA GLU A 18 -22.97 45.61 22.08
C GLU A 18 -21.99 46.70 22.56
N GLN A 19 -20.95 46.91 21.76
CA GLN A 19 -20.44 48.25 21.48
C GLN A 19 -20.30 48.45 19.97
N THR A 20 -21.14 49.34 19.45
CA THR A 20 -21.08 49.91 18.10
C THR A 20 -19.95 50.92 18.00
N HIS A 21 -19.05 50.74 17.03
CA HIS A 21 -18.28 51.86 16.47
C HIS A 21 -18.29 51.76 14.94
N SER A 22 -18.87 52.79 14.34
CA SER A 22 -18.92 53.08 12.90
C SER A 22 -17.64 53.76 12.44
N HIS A 23 -17.10 53.35 11.29
CA HIS A 23 -16.33 54.22 10.41
C HIS A 23 -16.70 53.93 8.95
N GLU A 24 -17.11 54.99 8.26
CA GLU A 24 -17.41 55.04 6.82
C GLU A 24 -16.14 54.96 5.96
N GLY A 25 -16.26 54.29 4.80
CA GLY A 25 -15.59 54.70 3.57
C GLY A 25 -14.47 53.78 3.05
N GLY A 26 -14.75 53.03 1.98
CA GLY A 26 -13.72 52.60 1.02
C GLY A 26 -13.88 51.21 0.39
N ALA A 27 -14.46 51.18 -0.81
CA ALA A 27 -14.34 50.14 -1.86
C ALA A 27 -14.74 48.68 -1.55
N SER A 28 -15.89 48.30 -2.10
CA SER A 28 -16.29 46.91 -2.35
C SER A 28 -15.41 46.28 -3.44
N HIS A 29 -14.76 45.16 -3.14
CA HIS A 29 -14.21 44.26 -4.14
C HIS A 29 -14.93 42.91 -4.03
N SER A 30 -15.80 42.63 -4.99
CA SER A 30 -16.39 41.32 -5.23
C SER A 30 -15.42 40.52 -6.11
N HIS A 31 -14.82 39.47 -5.57
CA HIS A 31 -14.19 38.43 -6.39
C HIS A 31 -15.18 37.29 -6.55
N ASP A 32 -15.85 37.31 -7.69
CA ASP A 32 -16.58 36.17 -8.23
C ASP A 32 -15.54 35.15 -8.74
N HIS A 33 -15.39 34.05 -7.99
CA HIS A 33 -14.69 32.87 -8.47
C HIS A 33 -15.71 31.75 -8.66
N GLY A 34 -16.58 31.96 -9.64
CA GLY A 34 -17.25 30.87 -10.36
C GLY A 34 -16.20 30.05 -11.10
N GLY A 35 -15.94 28.86 -10.57
CA GLY A 35 -15.00 27.88 -11.11
C GLY A 35 -15.06 26.64 -10.24
N ASP A 36 -16.25 26.04 -10.18
CA ASP A 36 -16.49 24.75 -9.52
C ASP A 36 -15.66 23.68 -10.25
N HIS A 37 -14.46 23.43 -9.74
CA HIS A 37 -13.65 22.29 -10.13
C HIS A 37 -14.28 21.05 -9.51
N GLY A 38 -15.22 20.46 -10.25
CA GLY A 38 -15.86 19.19 -9.92
C GLY A 38 -14.83 18.07 -9.88
N HIS A 39 -14.19 17.87 -8.73
CA HIS A 39 -13.63 16.59 -8.35
C HIS A 39 -14.75 15.82 -7.66
N THR A 40 -15.31 14.82 -8.34
CA THR A 40 -16.12 13.79 -7.70
C THR A 40 -15.23 13.02 -6.74
N HIS A 41 -15.12 13.50 -5.50
CA HIS A 41 -14.70 12.67 -4.39
C HIS A 41 -15.79 11.62 -4.21
N GLU A 42 -15.51 10.36 -4.56
CA GLU A 42 -16.34 9.25 -4.10
C GLU A 42 -16.41 9.32 -2.57
N HIS A 43 -17.58 9.70 -2.05
CA HIS A 43 -17.88 9.56 -0.63
C HIS A 43 -17.98 8.07 -0.36
N LEU A 44 -16.93 7.50 0.24
CA LEU A 44 -16.95 6.12 0.72
C LEU A 44 -17.82 6.08 1.98
N ASP A 45 -19.08 5.69 1.85
CA ASP A 45 -20.02 5.52 2.98
C ASP A 45 -19.57 4.43 3.98
N HIS A 46 -18.59 3.61 3.60
CA HIS A 46 -17.99 2.57 4.41
C HIS A 46 -16.54 2.31 4.02
N ALA A 47 -15.80 1.66 4.91
CA ALA A 47 -14.42 1.23 4.67
C ALA A 47 -14.23 0.24 3.49
N GLY A 48 -15.31 -0.20 2.82
CA GLY A 48 -15.32 -1.24 1.80
C GLY A 48 -15.50 -2.64 2.39
N LYS A 49 -15.94 -3.60 1.58
CA LYS A 49 -15.99 -5.03 1.94
C LYS A 49 -15.16 -5.86 0.99
N PHE A 50 -14.51 -6.91 1.50
CA PHE A 50 -13.69 -7.81 0.69
C PHE A 50 -14.46 -8.45 -0.47
N ALA A 51 -15.71 -8.86 -0.24
CA ALA A 51 -16.57 -9.47 -1.26
C ALA A 51 -16.98 -8.49 -2.38
N GLU A 52 -16.88 -7.18 -2.12
CA GLU A 52 -17.26 -6.11 -3.04
C GLU A 52 -16.02 -5.46 -3.68
N ARG A 53 -14.82 -5.99 -3.43
CA ARG A 53 -13.59 -5.46 -4.04
C ARG A 53 -13.60 -5.65 -5.54
N ASP A 54 -12.97 -4.72 -6.25
CA ASP A 54 -12.67 -4.91 -7.66
C ASP A 54 -11.81 -6.15 -7.84
N MET A 55 -12.17 -6.97 -8.82
CA MET A 55 -11.40 -8.14 -9.23
C MET A 55 -10.64 -7.81 -10.52
N PRO A 56 -9.43 -8.35 -10.72
CA PRO A 56 -8.73 -8.18 -11.98
C PRO A 56 -9.53 -8.83 -13.12
N ASP A 57 -9.71 -8.09 -14.22
CA ASP A 57 -10.30 -8.61 -15.46
C ASP A 57 -9.18 -9.10 -16.39
N TYR A 58 -8.95 -10.41 -16.41
CA TYR A 58 -7.91 -11.01 -17.25
C TYR A 58 -8.28 -11.07 -18.74
N SER A 59 -9.54 -10.83 -19.12
CA SER A 59 -9.95 -10.88 -20.53
C SER A 59 -9.33 -9.75 -21.36
N LEU A 60 -9.00 -8.63 -20.71
CA LEU A 60 -8.37 -7.46 -21.31
C LEU A 60 -6.87 -7.36 -21.01
N ARG A 61 -6.29 -8.32 -20.27
CA ARG A 61 -4.87 -8.29 -19.89
C ARG A 61 -3.99 -8.92 -20.97
N ASN A 62 -3.05 -8.13 -21.47
CA ASN A 62 -1.91 -8.64 -22.25
C ASN A 62 -0.70 -8.87 -21.33
N PHE A 63 -0.41 -10.13 -21.02
CA PHE A 63 0.75 -10.48 -20.18
C PHE A 63 2.10 -10.45 -20.91
N GLU A 64 2.11 -10.29 -22.24
CA GLU A 64 3.34 -10.07 -23.00
C GLU A 64 3.84 -8.62 -22.81
N GLU A 65 2.92 -7.65 -22.76
CA GLU A 65 3.24 -6.24 -22.47
C GLU A 65 3.64 -6.02 -21.02
N ARG A 66 2.95 -6.69 -20.09
CA ARG A 66 3.25 -6.59 -18.65
C ARG A 66 2.87 -7.86 -17.91
N GLY A 67 3.87 -8.50 -17.32
CA GLY A 67 3.70 -9.71 -16.51
C GLY A 67 2.76 -9.53 -15.32
N PHE A 68 2.41 -10.64 -14.67
CA PHE A 68 1.49 -10.64 -13.54
C PHE A 68 2.05 -9.77 -12.40
N THR A 69 1.35 -8.69 -12.08
CA THR A 69 1.87 -7.64 -11.21
C THR A 69 1.31 -7.77 -9.79
N ILE A 70 2.20 -7.86 -8.81
CA ILE A 70 1.88 -7.89 -7.38
C ILE A 70 2.18 -6.52 -6.77
N GLY A 71 1.14 -5.85 -6.27
CA GLY A 71 1.26 -4.61 -5.51
C GLY A 71 1.51 -4.91 -4.03
N ILE A 72 2.50 -4.26 -3.42
CA ILE A 72 2.83 -4.36 -1.99
C ILE A 72 2.64 -2.98 -1.36
N GLY A 73 1.47 -2.75 -0.80
CA GLY A 73 1.06 -1.51 -0.17
C GLY A 73 1.06 -1.60 1.35
N GLY A 74 0.97 -0.46 2.04
CA GLY A 74 0.88 -0.42 3.49
C GLY A 74 1.47 0.84 4.12
N PRO A 75 1.35 1.01 5.44
CA PRO A 75 1.90 2.17 6.10
C PRO A 75 3.42 2.25 6.12
N VAL A 76 3.95 3.46 6.31
CA VAL A 76 5.38 3.69 6.54
C VAL A 76 5.87 2.78 7.69
N GLY A 77 6.97 2.07 7.46
CA GLY A 77 7.59 1.21 8.46
C GLY A 77 6.90 -0.14 8.71
N SER A 78 5.81 -0.49 8.02
CA SER A 78 5.11 -1.77 8.19
C SER A 78 5.92 -3.02 7.76
N GLY A 79 6.98 -2.80 6.97
CA GLY A 79 7.88 -3.84 6.50
C GLY A 79 7.63 -4.30 5.05
N LYS A 80 7.07 -3.42 4.21
CA LYS A 80 6.85 -3.66 2.77
C LYS A 80 8.14 -4.08 2.05
N THR A 81 9.20 -3.27 2.17
CA THR A 81 10.52 -3.55 1.59
C THR A 81 11.13 -4.85 2.12
N ALA A 82 10.92 -5.16 3.41
CA ALA A 82 11.37 -6.43 3.99
C ALA A 82 10.62 -7.63 3.40
N LEU A 83 9.30 -7.51 3.21
CA LEU A 83 8.50 -8.53 2.53
C LEU A 83 8.93 -8.67 1.07
N ALA A 84 9.11 -7.57 0.34
CA ALA A 84 9.59 -7.58 -1.04
C ALA A 84 10.96 -8.29 -1.17
N LEU A 85 11.89 -8.04 -0.25
CA LEU A 85 13.18 -8.74 -0.18
C LEU A 85 13.00 -10.25 0.01
N ALA A 86 12.15 -10.66 0.95
CA ALA A 86 11.90 -12.08 1.24
C ALA A 86 11.25 -12.79 0.05
N LEU A 87 10.26 -12.14 -0.59
CA LEU A 87 9.61 -12.63 -1.80
C LEU A 87 10.60 -12.79 -2.95
N CYS A 88 11.44 -11.76 -3.21
CA CYS A 88 12.47 -11.83 -4.25
C CYS A 88 13.40 -13.02 -4.02
N LYS A 89 13.95 -13.16 -2.81
CA LYS A 89 14.90 -14.24 -2.49
C LYS A 89 14.31 -15.64 -2.64
N ALA A 90 13.05 -15.81 -2.27
CA ALA A 90 12.38 -17.09 -2.37
C ALA A 90 11.98 -17.42 -3.82
N LEU A 91 11.42 -16.45 -4.55
CA LEU A 91 10.88 -16.67 -5.89
C LEU A 91 11.94 -16.67 -7.00
N ARG A 92 13.05 -15.94 -6.85
CA ARG A 92 14.08 -15.78 -7.90
C ARG A 92 14.72 -17.08 -8.38
N ARG A 93 14.61 -18.16 -7.59
CA ARG A 93 15.18 -19.48 -7.88
C ARG A 93 14.36 -20.28 -8.89
N GLU A 94 13.07 -20.00 -8.99
CA GLU A 94 12.13 -20.78 -9.82
C GLU A 94 11.39 -19.91 -10.82
N TYR A 95 11.23 -18.62 -10.53
CA TYR A 95 10.41 -17.71 -11.31
C TYR A 95 11.24 -16.55 -11.88
N ASN A 96 10.84 -16.11 -13.07
CA ASN A 96 11.41 -14.95 -13.73
C ASN A 96 10.78 -13.68 -13.17
N ILE A 97 11.51 -12.95 -12.35
CA ILE A 97 10.95 -11.81 -11.61
C ILE A 97 11.78 -10.53 -11.75
N ALA A 98 11.10 -9.41 -11.55
CA ALA A 98 11.69 -8.08 -11.41
C ALA A 98 10.86 -7.25 -10.42
N ALA A 99 11.43 -6.14 -9.95
CA ALA A 99 10.81 -5.29 -8.92
C ALA A 99 10.88 -3.81 -9.28
N VAL A 100 9.84 -3.07 -8.89
CA VAL A 100 9.77 -1.62 -8.91
C VAL A 100 9.51 -1.16 -7.47
N THR A 101 10.31 -0.23 -6.97
CA THR A 101 10.11 0.39 -5.65
C THR A 101 9.71 1.84 -5.83
N ASN A 102 8.74 2.31 -5.07
CA ASN A 102 8.32 3.71 -5.06
C ASN A 102 8.76 4.34 -3.75
N ASP A 103 9.37 5.52 -3.83
CA ASP A 103 9.60 6.37 -2.68
C ASP A 103 9.39 7.84 -3.07
N ILE A 104 9.22 8.72 -2.10
CA ILE A 104 8.82 10.11 -2.39
C ILE A 104 9.98 10.88 -3.02
N PHE A 105 11.16 10.82 -2.40
CA PHE A 105 12.33 11.63 -2.78
C PHE A 105 13.66 10.88 -2.75
N THR A 106 13.65 9.57 -2.50
CA THR A 106 14.88 8.78 -2.37
C THR A 106 14.82 7.51 -3.21
N ARG A 107 15.92 6.76 -3.19
CA ARG A 107 16.01 5.41 -3.77
C ARG A 107 16.38 4.37 -2.71
N GLU A 108 16.17 4.68 -1.44
CA GLU A 108 16.62 3.86 -0.31
C GLU A 108 16.07 2.44 -0.39
N ASP A 109 14.81 2.26 -0.79
CA ASP A 109 14.20 0.93 -0.93
C ASP A 109 14.86 0.11 -2.05
N GLN A 110 15.13 0.71 -3.22
CA GLN A 110 15.89 0.05 -4.31
C GLN A 110 17.29 -0.31 -3.84
N GLU A 111 18.01 0.65 -3.26
CA GLU A 111 19.38 0.46 -2.77
C GLU A 111 19.44 -0.64 -1.71
N PHE A 112 18.45 -0.68 -0.82
CA PHE A 112 18.28 -1.73 0.17
C PHE A 112 18.13 -3.10 -0.49
N LEU A 113 17.26 -3.24 -1.49
CA LEU A 113 17.06 -4.51 -2.20
C LEU A 113 18.33 -4.97 -2.93
N ILE A 114 19.02 -4.05 -3.61
CA ILE A 114 20.29 -4.33 -4.31
C ILE A 114 21.35 -4.79 -3.31
N LYS A 115 21.56 -4.02 -2.23
CA LYS A 115 22.57 -4.32 -1.19
C LYS A 115 22.33 -5.68 -0.54
N ASN A 116 21.06 -6.06 -0.39
CA ASN A 116 20.67 -7.35 0.20
C ASN A 116 20.57 -8.49 -0.82
N ARG A 117 20.98 -8.27 -2.07
CA ARG A 117 20.94 -9.24 -3.17
C ARG A 117 19.56 -9.84 -3.37
N ALA A 118 18.53 -8.99 -3.36
CA ALA A 118 17.17 -9.40 -3.68
C ALA A 118 17.12 -9.98 -5.10
N LEU A 119 17.65 -9.23 -6.06
CA LEU A 119 17.78 -9.54 -7.48
C LEU A 119 19.04 -8.85 -8.04
N PRO A 120 19.52 -9.22 -9.24
CA PRO A 120 20.43 -8.38 -10.02
C PRO A 120 19.92 -6.93 -10.12
N ALA A 121 20.82 -5.96 -10.03
CA ALA A 121 20.45 -4.55 -9.95
C ALA A 121 19.63 -4.08 -11.16
N GLU A 122 19.91 -4.61 -12.34
CA GLU A 122 19.20 -4.30 -13.58
C GLU A 122 17.74 -4.76 -13.63
N ARG A 123 17.31 -5.57 -12.64
CA ARG A 123 15.92 -6.04 -12.45
C ARG A 123 15.17 -5.27 -11.36
N ILE A 124 15.78 -4.26 -10.76
CA ILE A 124 15.16 -3.44 -9.72
C ILE A 124 15.17 -1.99 -10.19
N LEU A 125 14.00 -1.42 -10.46
CA LEU A 125 13.85 0.00 -10.81
C LEU A 125 13.27 0.78 -9.64
N ALA A 126 13.68 2.04 -9.51
CA ALA A 126 13.11 2.97 -8.53
C ALA A 126 12.28 4.04 -9.24
N ILE A 127 11.20 4.46 -8.58
CA ILE A 127 10.39 5.61 -8.97
C ILE A 127 10.37 6.58 -7.78
N GLU A 128 10.80 7.80 -8.05
CA GLU A 128 10.63 8.94 -7.15
C GLU A 128 9.28 9.58 -7.46
N THR A 129 8.29 9.41 -6.59
CA THR A 129 6.92 9.85 -6.85
C THR A 129 6.77 11.37 -6.75
N GLY A 130 7.66 12.04 -6.01
CA GLY A 130 7.65 13.49 -5.79
C GLY A 130 6.48 14.04 -4.97
N GLY A 131 5.47 13.22 -4.67
CA GLY A 131 4.20 13.61 -4.08
C GLY A 131 3.56 12.48 -3.27
N CYS A 132 2.23 12.58 -3.06
CA CYS A 132 1.53 11.66 -2.17
C CYS A 132 1.59 10.21 -2.70
N PRO A 133 2.08 9.24 -1.92
CA PRO A 133 2.27 7.86 -2.40
C PRO A 133 1.02 7.18 -2.92
N HIS A 134 -0.18 7.45 -2.37
CA HIS A 134 -1.42 6.85 -2.89
C HIS A 134 -1.71 7.25 -4.34
N ALA A 135 -1.39 8.49 -4.73
CA ALA A 135 -1.68 8.98 -6.08
C ALA A 135 -0.89 8.17 -7.11
N ALA A 136 0.39 7.89 -6.82
CA ALA A 136 1.29 7.15 -7.72
C ALA A 136 0.87 5.69 -7.98
N ILE A 137 0.03 5.10 -7.13
CA ILE A 137 -0.43 3.71 -7.26
C ILE A 137 -1.92 3.59 -7.62
N ARG A 138 -2.66 4.69 -7.62
CA ARG A 138 -4.13 4.69 -7.83
C ARG A 138 -4.60 5.68 -8.89
N GLU A 139 -4.14 6.93 -8.84
CA GLU A 139 -4.66 8.03 -9.65
C GLU A 139 -3.77 8.29 -10.88
N ASP A 140 -2.46 8.34 -10.70
CA ASP A 140 -1.47 8.45 -11.77
C ASP A 140 -0.48 7.29 -11.67
N ILE A 141 -0.82 6.19 -12.33
CA ILE A 141 -0.02 4.97 -12.35
C ILE A 141 1.00 4.93 -13.50
N SER A 142 1.10 6.00 -14.29
CA SER A 142 1.84 6.03 -15.56
C SER A 142 3.32 5.70 -15.40
N ALA A 143 3.98 6.28 -14.40
CA ALA A 143 5.39 6.01 -14.10
C ALA A 143 5.63 4.54 -13.72
N ASN A 144 4.73 3.96 -12.91
CA ASN A 144 4.79 2.56 -12.53
C ASN A 144 4.58 1.63 -13.73
N MET A 145 3.57 1.92 -14.56
CA MET A 145 3.30 1.16 -15.78
C MET A 145 4.51 1.15 -16.72
N GLY A 146 5.10 2.31 -17.00
CA GLY A 146 6.27 2.41 -17.87
C GLY A 146 7.50 1.65 -17.33
N ALA A 147 7.74 1.69 -16.01
CA ALA A 147 8.83 0.92 -15.40
C ALA A 147 8.60 -0.59 -15.50
N LEU A 148 7.36 -1.04 -15.30
CA LEU A 148 6.97 -2.44 -15.39
C LEU A 148 7.08 -2.98 -16.81
N GLU A 149 6.60 -2.23 -17.80
CA GLU A 149 6.70 -2.55 -19.22
C GLU A 149 8.17 -2.58 -19.69
N THR A 150 9.00 -1.66 -19.17
CA THR A 150 10.45 -1.67 -19.44
C THR A 150 11.11 -2.96 -18.93
N LEU A 151 10.78 -3.38 -17.71
CA LEU A 151 11.28 -4.64 -17.15
C LEU A 151 10.73 -5.85 -17.91
N GLN A 152 9.45 -5.82 -18.29
CA GLN A 152 8.82 -6.89 -19.06
C GLN A 152 9.48 -7.04 -20.42
N ALA A 153 9.66 -5.96 -21.18
CA ALA A 153 10.30 -5.99 -22.49
C ALA A 153 11.75 -6.51 -22.42
N LYS A 154 12.46 -6.22 -21.32
CA LYS A 154 13.85 -6.63 -21.14
C LYS A 154 14.00 -8.09 -20.69
N PHE A 155 13.09 -8.59 -19.87
CA PHE A 155 13.27 -9.87 -19.18
C PHE A 155 12.15 -10.89 -19.38
N ASN A 156 11.00 -10.53 -19.96
CA ASN A 156 9.83 -11.39 -20.15
C ASN A 156 9.35 -12.05 -18.84
N CYS A 157 9.19 -11.24 -17.79
CA CYS A 157 8.92 -11.72 -16.43
C CYS A 157 7.59 -12.50 -16.33
N GLN A 158 7.59 -13.48 -15.42
CA GLN A 158 6.37 -14.14 -14.95
C GLN A 158 5.67 -13.28 -13.90
N LEU A 159 6.45 -12.73 -12.97
CA LEU A 159 5.94 -11.92 -11.86
C LEU A 159 6.69 -10.59 -11.81
N LEU A 160 5.95 -9.51 -11.63
CA LEU A 160 6.49 -8.18 -11.39
C LEU A 160 6.04 -7.72 -10.00
N LEU A 161 6.99 -7.33 -9.15
CA LEU A 161 6.68 -6.75 -7.84
C LEU A 161 6.66 -5.22 -7.96
N VAL A 162 5.64 -4.57 -7.40
CA VAL A 162 5.59 -3.12 -7.24
C VAL A 162 5.38 -2.82 -5.78
N GLU A 163 6.36 -2.20 -5.13
CA GLU A 163 6.21 -1.71 -3.77
C GLU A 163 5.81 -0.23 -3.80
N SER A 164 4.78 0.13 -3.04
CA SER A 164 4.33 1.53 -2.93
C SER A 164 5.24 2.31 -1.99
N GLY A 165 5.25 3.63 -2.10
CA GLY A 165 5.70 4.47 -0.99
C GLY A 165 4.85 4.20 0.26
N GLY A 166 5.39 4.47 1.44
CA GLY A 166 4.62 4.31 2.68
C GLY A 166 3.52 5.38 2.79
N ASP A 167 2.28 4.96 3.02
CA ASP A 167 1.12 5.87 3.17
C ASP A 167 0.34 5.55 4.46
N ASN A 168 -0.95 5.84 4.49
CA ASN A 168 -1.89 5.52 5.55
C ASN A 168 -2.89 4.44 5.08
N LEU A 169 -3.88 4.16 5.93
CA LEU A 169 -4.87 3.08 5.74
C LEU A 169 -5.78 3.27 4.52
N ALA A 170 -5.81 4.46 3.92
CA ALA A 170 -6.61 4.77 2.75
C ALA A 170 -5.98 4.30 1.42
N ALA A 171 -4.67 4.02 1.40
CA ALA A 171 -3.98 3.65 0.16
C ALA A 171 -4.38 2.24 -0.29
N ASN A 172 -4.79 2.12 -1.56
CA ASN A 172 -5.03 0.86 -2.24
C ASN A 172 -4.62 1.02 -3.71
N TYR A 173 -4.13 -0.06 -4.32
CA TYR A 173 -3.71 -0.02 -5.73
C TYR A 173 -4.92 0.08 -6.65
N SER A 174 -4.76 0.77 -7.78
CA SER A 174 -5.64 0.58 -8.93
C SER A 174 -5.49 -0.85 -9.45
N ARG A 175 -6.61 -1.48 -9.83
CA ARG A 175 -6.60 -2.79 -10.51
C ARG A 175 -5.97 -2.73 -11.90
N GLU A 176 -5.89 -1.55 -12.49
CA GLU A 176 -5.10 -1.37 -13.72
C GLU A 176 -3.61 -1.54 -13.45
N LEU A 177 -3.13 -1.24 -12.24
CA LEU A 177 -1.72 -1.39 -11.88
C LEU A 177 -1.39 -2.75 -11.25
N ALA A 178 -2.23 -3.32 -10.39
CA ALA A 178 -1.91 -4.57 -9.68
C ALA A 178 -2.95 -5.67 -9.91
N ASP A 179 -2.48 -6.82 -10.41
CA ASP A 179 -3.28 -8.03 -10.60
C ASP A 179 -3.54 -8.74 -9.25
N TYR A 180 -2.63 -8.57 -8.28
CA TYR A 180 -2.78 -9.07 -6.90
C TYR A 180 -2.27 -8.05 -5.89
N ILE A 181 -3.10 -7.68 -4.92
CA ILE A 181 -2.80 -6.61 -3.96
C ILE A 181 -2.55 -7.19 -2.58
N ILE A 182 -1.35 -6.94 -2.05
CA ILE A 182 -0.97 -7.21 -0.67
C ILE A 182 -0.97 -5.91 0.10
N TYR A 183 -1.66 -5.87 1.23
CA TYR A 183 -1.62 -4.75 2.16
C TYR A 183 -0.94 -5.17 3.46
N VAL A 184 0.16 -4.51 3.81
CA VAL A 184 0.98 -4.83 4.97
C VAL A 184 0.68 -3.83 6.08
N ILE A 185 0.24 -4.33 7.22
CA ILE A 185 0.23 -3.61 8.50
C ILE A 185 1.17 -4.33 9.47
N ASP A 186 1.44 -3.74 10.62
CA ASP A 186 2.31 -4.38 11.60
C ASP A 186 1.86 -4.12 13.04
N VAL A 187 2.30 -4.98 13.95
CA VAL A 187 1.90 -4.91 15.36
C VAL A 187 2.34 -3.62 16.06
N SER A 188 3.42 -2.97 15.61
CA SER A 188 3.89 -1.72 16.23
C SER A 188 3.03 -0.51 15.87
N GLY A 189 2.18 -0.60 14.84
CA GLY A 189 1.11 0.36 14.59
C GLY A 189 -0.04 0.29 15.61
N GLY A 190 -0.06 -0.76 16.44
CA GLY A 190 -1.07 -1.04 17.47
C GLY A 190 -2.11 -2.06 17.02
N ASP A 191 -2.60 -2.88 17.96
CA ASP A 191 -3.57 -3.96 17.70
C ASP A 191 -4.94 -3.49 17.19
N LYS A 192 -5.26 -2.20 17.36
CA LYS A 192 -6.47 -1.56 16.82
C LYS A 192 -6.38 -1.18 15.35
N ILE A 193 -5.24 -1.33 14.68
CA ILE A 193 -5.11 -0.94 13.26
C ILE A 193 -6.12 -1.67 12.38
N PRO A 194 -6.32 -3.01 12.48
CA PRO A 194 -7.30 -3.70 11.64
C PRO A 194 -8.70 -3.10 11.68
N ARG A 195 -9.25 -2.80 12.88
CA ARG A 195 -10.60 -2.22 13.03
C ARG A 195 -10.75 -0.78 12.55
N LYS A 196 -9.64 -0.06 12.30
CA LYS A 196 -9.72 1.27 11.67
C LYS A 196 -10.21 1.17 10.22
N GLY A 197 -10.10 -0.01 9.61
CA GLY A 197 -10.53 -0.26 8.25
C GLY A 197 -9.72 0.54 7.24
N GLY A 198 -10.36 0.88 6.13
CA GLY A 198 -9.76 1.48 4.95
C GLY A 198 -9.64 0.47 3.81
N PRO A 199 -9.65 0.92 2.54
CA PRO A 199 -9.64 0.05 1.37
C PRO A 199 -8.48 -0.96 1.37
N GLY A 200 -7.30 -0.57 1.84
CA GLY A 200 -6.17 -1.49 1.97
C GLY A 200 -6.45 -2.68 2.91
N ILE A 201 -7.13 -2.44 4.03
CA ILE A 201 -7.47 -3.49 5.00
C ILE A 201 -8.69 -4.30 4.55
N SER A 202 -9.69 -3.67 3.95
CA SER A 202 -10.95 -4.34 3.62
C SER A 202 -10.96 -5.01 2.25
N GLN A 203 -10.23 -4.45 1.27
CA GLN A 203 -10.35 -4.81 -0.15
C GLN A 203 -9.06 -5.34 -0.80
N SER A 204 -7.91 -5.33 -0.13
CA SER A 204 -6.73 -6.03 -0.65
C SER A 204 -7.00 -7.54 -0.80
N ASP A 205 -6.33 -8.21 -1.73
CA ASP A 205 -6.46 -9.67 -1.88
C ASP A 205 -5.85 -10.42 -0.69
N LEU A 206 -4.81 -9.84 -0.08
CA LEU A 206 -4.17 -10.37 1.11
C LEU A 206 -3.80 -9.26 2.10
N LEU A 207 -4.27 -9.40 3.33
CA LEU A 207 -3.78 -8.62 4.48
C LEU A 207 -2.61 -9.36 5.14
N VAL A 208 -1.47 -8.70 5.27
CA VAL A 208 -0.33 -9.19 6.04
C VAL A 208 -0.23 -8.41 7.35
N ILE A 209 -0.19 -9.11 8.47
CA ILE A 209 0.05 -8.54 9.81
C ILE A 209 1.45 -8.92 10.24
N ASN A 210 2.38 -7.99 10.04
CA ASN A 210 3.80 -8.24 10.19
C ASN A 210 4.36 -7.92 11.59
N LYS A 211 5.59 -8.37 11.82
CA LYS A 211 6.39 -8.18 13.04
C LYS A 211 5.76 -8.82 14.28
N THR A 212 5.11 -9.96 14.12
CA THR A 212 4.50 -10.68 15.26
C THR A 212 5.49 -11.03 16.37
N ASP A 213 6.78 -11.14 16.04
CA ASP A 213 7.87 -11.38 16.98
C ASP A 213 8.01 -10.29 18.06
N ILE A 214 7.56 -9.06 17.80
CA ILE A 214 7.64 -7.96 18.77
C ILE A 214 6.33 -7.63 19.48
N ALA A 215 5.24 -8.39 19.24
CA ALA A 215 3.90 -8.06 19.75
C ALA A 215 3.87 -7.84 21.28
N GLN A 216 4.58 -8.70 22.03
CA GLN A 216 4.70 -8.60 23.49
C GLN A 216 5.40 -7.32 23.97
N TYR A 217 6.33 -6.77 23.19
CA TYR A 217 7.10 -5.58 23.58
C TYR A 217 6.34 -4.28 23.31
N VAL A 218 5.35 -4.32 22.41
CA VAL A 218 4.51 -3.17 22.06
C VAL A 218 3.08 -3.27 22.63
N ASN A 219 2.83 -4.28 23.47
CA ASN A 219 1.52 -4.57 24.07
C ASN A 219 0.39 -4.70 23.04
N ALA A 220 0.66 -5.35 21.90
CA ALA A 220 -0.33 -5.64 20.88
C ALA A 220 -0.84 -7.08 21.02
N SER A 221 -2.16 -7.28 21.08
CA SER A 221 -2.76 -8.62 21.07
C SER A 221 -2.98 -9.10 19.64
N LEU A 222 -2.38 -10.25 19.29
CA LEU A 222 -2.59 -10.89 17.99
C LEU A 222 -4.02 -11.41 17.84
N GLU A 223 -4.64 -11.84 18.93
CA GLU A 223 -6.03 -12.30 18.98
C GLU A 223 -7.01 -11.16 18.66
N VAL A 224 -6.76 -9.96 19.19
CA VAL A 224 -7.53 -8.75 18.85
C VAL A 224 -7.38 -8.45 17.36
N MET A 225 -6.15 -8.46 16.84
CA MET A 225 -5.91 -8.18 15.43
C MET A 225 -6.58 -9.20 14.50
N ASP A 226 -6.59 -10.49 14.85
CA ASP A 226 -7.23 -11.56 14.07
C ASP A 226 -8.75 -11.37 14.03
N ARG A 227 -9.37 -11.20 15.20
CA ARG A 227 -10.81 -10.94 15.30
C ARG A 227 -11.21 -9.71 14.50
N ASP A 228 -10.45 -8.63 14.63
CA ASP A 228 -10.77 -7.35 14.01
C ASP A 228 -10.57 -7.38 12.49
N SER A 229 -9.57 -8.12 12.01
CA SER A 229 -9.38 -8.36 10.59
C SER A 229 -10.59 -9.10 10.02
N LYS A 230 -11.00 -10.22 10.64
CA LYS A 230 -12.20 -10.97 10.24
C LYS A 230 -13.46 -10.10 10.20
N LEU A 231 -13.61 -9.19 11.17
CA LEU A 231 -14.74 -8.27 11.20
C LEU A 231 -14.71 -7.29 10.01
N MET A 232 -13.54 -6.79 9.63
CA MET A 232 -13.42 -5.77 8.58
C MET A 232 -13.40 -6.34 7.16
N ARG A 233 -12.89 -7.57 6.96
CA ARG A 233 -12.71 -8.15 5.62
C ARG A 233 -13.36 -9.53 5.43
N GLY A 234 -14.15 -10.00 6.39
CA GLY A 234 -14.85 -11.28 6.30
C GLY A 234 -13.88 -12.44 6.04
N ASP A 235 -14.13 -13.19 4.96
CA ASP A 235 -13.31 -14.33 4.52
C ASP A 235 -12.03 -13.92 3.75
N GLY A 236 -11.73 -12.62 3.69
CA GLY A 236 -10.52 -12.12 3.05
C GLY A 236 -9.24 -12.66 3.69
N PRO A 237 -8.32 -13.27 2.93
CA PRO A 237 -7.10 -13.86 3.47
C PRO A 237 -6.31 -12.88 4.34
N THR A 238 -5.93 -13.34 5.53
CA THR A 238 -5.08 -12.61 6.47
C THR A 238 -3.98 -13.54 6.96
N ILE A 239 -2.72 -13.11 6.81
CA ILE A 239 -1.55 -13.88 7.23
C ILE A 239 -0.76 -13.08 8.26
N PHE A 240 -0.49 -13.71 9.39
CA PHE A 240 0.40 -13.19 10.42
C PHE A 240 1.83 -13.58 10.09
N THR A 241 2.73 -12.59 10.03
CA THR A 241 4.12 -12.81 9.66
C THR A 241 5.09 -12.23 10.68
N SER A 242 6.22 -12.92 10.82
CA SER A 242 7.47 -12.26 11.17
C SER A 242 8.41 -12.43 10.00
N VAL A 243 8.47 -11.43 9.12
CA VAL A 243 9.36 -11.50 7.94
C VAL A 243 10.83 -11.60 8.39
N LYS A 244 11.18 -10.96 9.50
CA LYS A 244 12.53 -11.06 10.10
C LYS A 244 12.89 -12.50 10.47
N GLU A 245 11.95 -13.24 11.04
CA GLU A 245 12.13 -14.65 11.41
C GLU A 245 11.64 -15.61 10.30
N ASN A 246 11.41 -15.09 9.08
CA ASN A 246 10.91 -15.83 7.92
C ASN A 246 9.63 -16.65 8.16
N THR A 247 8.81 -16.25 9.13
CA THR A 247 7.56 -16.94 9.52
C THR A 247 6.39 -16.36 8.74
N GLY A 248 5.55 -17.23 8.16
CA GLY A 248 4.38 -16.87 7.34
C GLY A 248 4.70 -16.43 5.90
N VAL A 249 5.97 -16.21 5.55
CA VAL A 249 6.39 -15.82 4.19
C VAL A 249 6.02 -16.88 3.16
N ALA A 250 6.15 -18.17 3.49
CA ALA A 250 5.78 -19.27 2.60
C ALA A 250 4.27 -19.28 2.29
N ASP A 251 3.42 -18.91 3.25
CA ASP A 251 1.98 -18.82 3.06
C ASP A 251 1.62 -17.65 2.14
N VAL A 252 2.28 -16.49 2.31
CA VAL A 252 2.15 -15.34 1.40
C VAL A 252 2.51 -15.74 -0.03
N ILE A 253 3.65 -16.42 -0.24
CA ILE A 253 4.08 -16.91 -1.55
C ILE A 253 3.05 -17.87 -2.15
N SER A 254 2.53 -18.79 -1.34
CA SER A 254 1.54 -19.78 -1.80
C SER A 254 0.28 -19.12 -2.34
N LEU A 255 -0.21 -18.06 -1.68
CA LEU A 255 -1.37 -17.29 -2.14
C LEU A 255 -1.08 -16.49 -3.41
N ILE A 256 0.09 -15.84 -3.51
CA ILE A 256 0.53 -15.16 -4.74
C ILE A 256 0.55 -16.14 -5.92
N LEU A 257 1.17 -17.31 -5.74
CA LEU A 257 1.29 -18.31 -6.79
C LEU A 257 -0.06 -18.94 -7.14
N ALA A 258 -0.98 -19.08 -6.18
CA ALA A 258 -2.34 -19.52 -6.46
C ALA A 258 -3.09 -18.51 -7.35
N ALA A 259 -2.97 -17.21 -7.06
CA ALA A 259 -3.56 -16.16 -7.89
C ALA A 259 -2.94 -16.12 -9.30
N TRP A 260 -1.61 -16.18 -9.40
CA TRP A 260 -0.90 -16.25 -10.68
C TRP A 260 -1.29 -17.48 -11.51
N LYS A 261 -1.46 -18.65 -10.89
CA LYS A 261 -2.00 -19.85 -11.56
C LYS A 261 -3.44 -19.65 -12.02
N GLY A 262 -4.26 -18.99 -11.19
CA GLY A 262 -5.64 -18.61 -11.54
C GLY A 262 -5.71 -17.69 -12.78
N ALA A 263 -4.68 -16.87 -13.00
CA ALA A 263 -4.52 -16.04 -14.19
C ALA A 263 -3.97 -16.79 -15.42
N GLY A 264 -3.79 -18.11 -15.34
CA GLY A 264 -3.29 -18.93 -16.44
C GLY A 264 -1.77 -19.11 -16.48
N SER A 265 -1.07 -18.81 -15.38
CA SER A 265 0.40 -18.94 -15.27
C SER A 265 1.18 -18.16 -16.35
N PRO A 266 0.90 -16.86 -16.56
CA PRO A 266 1.52 -16.08 -17.62
C PRO A 266 3.04 -15.83 -17.45
N GLY A 267 3.68 -15.48 -18.55
CA GLY A 267 5.09 -15.08 -18.65
C GLY A 267 6.05 -16.21 -19.03
N MET A 268 7.31 -15.87 -19.31
CA MET A 268 8.31 -16.84 -19.76
C MET A 268 8.98 -17.52 -18.57
N VAL A 269 8.90 -18.85 -18.52
CA VAL A 269 9.57 -19.67 -17.50
C VAL A 269 11.07 -19.41 -17.53
N GLY A 270 11.64 -19.09 -16.37
CA GLY A 270 13.08 -18.97 -16.22
C GLY A 270 13.47 -18.45 -14.85
N ALA A 271 14.31 -19.17 -14.13
CA ALA A 271 14.85 -18.66 -12.88
C ALA A 271 15.75 -17.44 -13.16
N VAL A 272 15.73 -16.46 -12.26
CA VAL A 272 16.75 -15.39 -12.25
C VAL A 272 18.11 -15.96 -11.84
N GLY A 273 18.10 -16.98 -10.97
CA GLY A 273 19.30 -17.63 -10.45
C GLY A 273 19.83 -16.98 -9.16
N ASP A 274 20.99 -17.44 -8.70
CA ASP A 274 21.67 -16.84 -7.56
C ASP A 274 22.60 -15.71 -8.05
N SER A 275 22.13 -14.47 -7.91
CA SER A 275 22.95 -13.25 -8.01
C SER A 275 23.74 -12.99 -6.72
#